data_AF-A0A3P9MUR4-F1
#
_entry.id   AF-A0A3P9MUR4-F1
#
_cell.length_a   1.000
_cell.length_b   1.000
_cell.length_c   1.000
_cell.angle_alpha   90.00
_cell.angle_beta   90.00
_cell.angle_gamma   90.00
#
_symmetry.space_group_name_H-M   'P 1'
#
loop_
_entity.id
_entity.type
_entity.pdbx_description
1 polymer ?
#
loop_
_entity_poly.entity_id
_entity_poly.type
_entity_poly.pdbx_seq_one_letter_code
_entity_poly.pdbx_strand_id
1 'polypeptide(L)'
;MVLQNPHRSTTFSSSSLQQSAPQDIICDHSLTPGWYQFQIFDKRARMPTQCVEVNHCGTQAPVWLSLGDGETLPGSLEVKQLTACAAWKIFQSGSKDCCMFRIPVTVRSCGDFYVYLLQPTPGCMGYCAQENLPTMPSFLCGPDEVNAGGLCKSKSLTAPPPAPSVPVIVSEVKGHTMYLRCSFDSSSSSSVGFVVAWSRLSPEGRKEELRQEATIHTSALIELDGFNLRLGDRIYCSSFSFLLESPDIRGAPVESQEFFAGIKLKPEVSRVSENGRRHRLLVESSVPVPCPDGSFSSAEKCVLSLQLSTSSEGKDQKN
;
A
#
# COMPACT_ATOMS: atom_id res chain seq x y z
N MET A 1 27.29 23.52 7.77
CA MET A 1 26.94 22.33 8.57
C MET A 1 25.89 21.53 7.81
N VAL A 2 25.76 20.23 8.09
CA VAL A 2 24.70 19.40 7.52
C VAL A 2 23.61 19.22 8.57
N LEU A 3 22.37 19.49 8.22
CA LEU A 3 21.20 19.22 9.05
C LEU A 3 20.53 17.94 8.52
N GLN A 4 20.91 16.81 9.11
CA GLN A 4 20.52 15.47 8.66
C GLN A 4 19.67 14.78 9.73
N ASN A 5 18.43 14.47 9.37
CA ASN A 5 17.55 13.57 10.12
C ASN A 5 16.42 13.12 9.19
N PRO A 6 16.23 11.81 8.95
CA PRO A 6 15.18 11.31 8.06
C PRO A 6 13.75 11.75 8.44
N HIS A 7 13.48 11.96 9.72
CA HIS A 7 12.17 12.39 10.21
C HIS A 7 11.82 13.82 9.80
N ARG A 8 12.79 14.64 9.34
CA ARG A 8 12.53 16.01 8.82
C ARG A 8 11.79 16.02 7.49
N SER A 9 11.57 14.86 6.86
CA SER A 9 10.81 14.74 5.62
C SER A 9 9.37 15.23 5.78
N THR A 10 8.86 15.96 4.79
CA THR A 10 7.44 16.35 4.72
C THR A 10 6.50 15.15 4.67
N THR A 11 6.97 13.99 4.18
CA THR A 11 6.20 12.74 4.13
C THR A 11 6.13 12.00 5.47
N PHE A 12 6.93 12.41 6.46
CA PHE A 12 6.96 11.77 7.77
C PHE A 12 5.90 12.37 8.70
N SER A 13 4.93 11.55 9.10
CA SER A 13 3.91 11.92 10.10
C SER A 13 4.44 11.72 11.52
N SER A 14 4.31 12.76 12.32
CA SER A 14 4.73 12.82 13.73
C SER A 14 3.57 12.53 14.70
N SER A 15 2.39 12.16 14.17
CA SER A 15 1.21 11.83 14.99
C SER A 15 1.44 10.64 15.92
N SER A 16 2.23 9.65 15.50
CA SER A 16 2.62 8.49 16.32
C SER A 16 3.69 8.83 17.36
N LEU A 17 4.50 9.87 17.13
CA LEU A 17 5.53 10.34 18.08
C LEU A 17 4.92 11.07 19.29
N GLN A 18 3.64 11.44 19.24
CA GLN A 18 2.91 11.99 20.39
C GLN A 18 2.66 10.95 21.50
N GLN A 19 2.81 9.65 21.21
CA GLN A 19 2.59 8.54 22.16
C GLN A 19 3.89 7.92 22.70
N SER A 20 5.05 8.33 22.19
CA SER A 20 6.38 7.84 22.60
C SER A 20 7.21 8.96 23.24
N ALA A 21 8.37 8.60 23.83
CA ALA A 21 9.14 9.46 24.72
C ALA A 21 9.47 10.85 24.12
N PRO A 22 9.55 11.93 24.92
CA PRO A 22 9.80 13.30 24.46
C PRO A 22 11.14 13.53 23.72
N GLN A 23 12.00 12.53 23.61
CA GLN A 23 13.31 12.59 22.96
C GLN A 23 13.24 12.41 21.43
N ASP A 24 12.11 11.95 20.88
CA ASP A 24 12.00 11.64 19.43
C ASP A 24 11.40 12.79 18.60
N ILE A 25 10.94 13.88 19.25
CA ILE A 25 10.39 15.06 18.58
C ILE A 25 11.50 16.05 18.22
N ILE A 26 11.53 16.47 16.96
CA ILE A 26 12.46 17.48 16.45
C ILE A 26 12.12 18.85 17.02
N CYS A 27 13.13 19.46 17.65
CA CYS A 27 13.04 20.72 18.36
C CYS A 27 14.27 21.61 18.04
N ASP A 28 14.12 22.50 17.06
CA ASP A 28 15.21 23.39 16.59
C ASP A 28 15.33 24.69 17.42
N HIS A 29 14.69 24.74 18.60
CA HIS A 29 14.84 25.85 19.54
C HIS A 29 16.28 26.03 20.04
N SER A 30 17.05 24.94 20.07
CA SER A 30 18.46 24.91 20.46
C SER A 30 19.42 24.85 19.26
N LEU A 31 18.90 25.00 18.03
CA LEU A 31 19.72 24.98 16.82
C LEU A 31 20.72 26.15 16.84
N THR A 32 22.01 25.85 16.68
CA THR A 32 23.03 26.89 16.61
C THR A 32 22.83 27.75 15.36
N PRO A 33 22.91 29.09 15.42
CA PRO A 33 22.83 29.91 14.22
C PRO A 33 23.95 29.56 13.23
N GLY A 34 23.62 29.39 11.94
CA GLY A 34 24.64 29.07 10.95
C GLY A 34 24.10 28.62 9.60
N TRP A 35 25.02 28.35 8.67
CA TRP A 35 24.68 27.83 7.34
C TRP A 35 24.49 26.31 7.38
N TYR A 36 23.30 25.87 7.00
CA TYR A 36 22.90 24.47 6.97
C TYR A 36 22.54 24.02 5.56
N GLN A 37 23.00 22.82 5.21
CA GLN A 37 22.51 22.04 4.09
C GLN A 37 21.60 20.94 4.62
N PHE A 38 20.38 20.82 4.10
CA PHE A 38 19.48 19.75 4.51
C PHE A 38 19.82 18.44 3.80
N GLN A 39 19.72 17.33 4.54
CA GLN A 39 19.81 15.99 3.99
C GLN A 39 18.75 15.05 4.60
N ILE A 40 18.18 14.19 3.76
CA ILE A 40 17.25 13.11 4.14
C ILE A 40 17.80 11.82 3.51
N PHE A 41 17.98 10.76 4.30
CA PHE A 41 18.58 9.49 3.83
C PHE A 41 19.88 9.69 3.03
N ASP A 42 20.79 10.55 3.52
CA ASP A 42 22.06 10.92 2.88
C ASP A 42 21.93 11.60 1.50
N LYS A 43 20.71 11.98 1.10
CA LYS A 43 20.43 12.72 -0.13
C LYS A 43 20.20 14.20 0.17
N ARG A 44 20.65 15.07 -0.74
CA ARG A 44 20.45 16.52 -0.64
C ARG A 44 18.97 16.86 -0.67
N ALA A 45 18.56 17.72 0.25
CA ALA A 45 17.18 18.18 0.40
C ALA A 45 17.13 19.70 0.49
N ARG A 46 15.92 20.24 0.35
CA ARG A 46 15.63 21.66 0.50
C ARG A 46 14.47 21.89 1.45
N MET A 47 14.36 23.09 2.01
CA MET A 47 13.14 23.46 2.71
C MET A 47 11.95 23.45 1.73
N PRO A 48 10.79 22.91 2.12
CA PRO A 48 9.57 22.98 1.31
C PRO A 48 9.12 24.42 1.13
N THR A 49 8.63 24.76 -0.06
CA THR A 49 8.11 26.11 -0.38
C THR A 49 6.58 26.19 -0.30
N GLN A 50 5.95 25.10 0.11
CA GLN A 50 4.50 25.00 0.32
C GLN A 50 4.23 24.71 1.80
N CYS A 51 3.06 25.13 2.27
CA CYS A 51 2.64 24.87 3.64
C CYS A 51 2.64 23.37 3.93
N VAL A 52 3.28 23.00 5.04
CA VAL A 52 3.31 21.63 5.54
C VAL A 52 2.26 21.47 6.63
N GLU A 53 1.51 20.37 6.59
CA GLU A 53 0.50 20.09 7.60
C GLU A 53 1.11 19.91 9.00
N VAL A 54 0.40 20.38 10.03
CA VAL A 54 0.80 20.20 11.44
C VAL A 54 1.07 18.73 11.77
N ASN A 55 2.00 18.48 12.69
CA ASN A 55 2.47 17.14 13.05
C ASN A 55 3.20 16.39 11.92
N HIS A 56 3.92 17.08 11.05
CA HIS A 56 4.83 16.48 10.07
C HIS A 56 6.29 16.89 10.33
N CYS A 57 7.24 16.31 9.59
CA CYS A 57 8.67 16.61 9.70
C CYS A 57 9.27 16.30 11.09
N GLY A 58 8.70 15.34 11.80
CA GLY A 58 9.15 14.93 13.12
C GLY A 58 8.84 15.96 14.21
N THR A 59 8.01 16.96 13.95
CA THR A 59 7.70 18.05 14.88
C THR A 59 6.20 18.36 14.91
N GLN A 60 5.74 19.04 15.96
CA GLN A 60 4.35 19.51 16.06
C GLN A 60 4.12 20.78 15.22
N ALA A 61 5.14 21.64 15.15
CA ALA A 61 5.15 22.90 14.42
C ALA A 61 6.17 22.84 13.26
N PRO A 62 5.75 22.34 12.08
CA PRO A 62 6.64 22.27 10.93
C PRO A 62 6.95 23.66 10.38
N VAL A 63 8.23 23.92 10.14
CA VAL A 63 8.73 25.17 9.59
C VAL A 63 9.10 24.96 8.11
N TRP A 64 8.47 25.73 7.24
CA TRP A 64 8.64 25.70 5.78
C TRP A 64 9.06 27.08 5.26
N LEU A 65 9.59 27.16 4.04
CA LEU A 65 10.04 28.41 3.43
C LEU A 65 8.87 29.09 2.71
N SER A 66 8.43 30.25 3.20
CA SER A 66 7.37 31.04 2.58
C SER A 66 7.93 31.92 1.48
N LEU A 67 7.40 31.75 0.28
CA LEU A 67 7.62 32.62 -0.86
C LEU A 67 6.38 33.49 -1.03
N GLY A 68 6.54 34.81 -1.00
CA GLY A 68 5.48 35.76 -1.32
C GLY A 68 5.11 35.74 -2.80
N ASP A 69 4.07 36.48 -3.16
CA ASP A 69 3.61 36.59 -4.54
C ASP A 69 4.71 37.16 -5.44
N GLY A 70 5.14 36.36 -6.43
CA GLY A 70 6.24 36.71 -7.33
C GLY A 70 7.64 36.48 -6.76
N GLU A 71 7.78 36.00 -5.52
CA GLU A 71 9.07 35.61 -4.97
C GLU A 71 9.47 34.20 -5.43
N THR A 72 10.69 34.09 -5.94
CA THR A 72 11.32 32.82 -6.28
C THR A 72 12.50 32.53 -5.37
N LEU A 73 12.91 31.25 -5.33
CA LEU A 73 14.19 30.84 -4.77
C LEU A 73 15.34 31.56 -5.49
N PRO A 74 16.49 31.79 -4.80
CA PRO A 74 17.65 32.44 -5.40
C PRO A 74 18.14 31.67 -6.63
N GLY A 75 18.48 32.41 -7.69
CA GLY A 75 19.15 31.89 -8.88
C GLY A 75 20.56 31.40 -8.58
N SER A 76 21.24 30.83 -9.58
CA SER A 76 22.59 30.25 -9.39
C SER A 76 23.56 31.28 -8.80
N LEU A 77 24.23 30.89 -7.70
CA LEU A 77 25.15 31.74 -6.91
C LEU A 77 24.53 32.96 -6.23
N GLU A 78 23.21 33.14 -6.32
CA GLU A 78 22.50 34.23 -5.65
C GLU A 78 22.27 33.92 -4.16
N VAL A 79 22.26 34.98 -3.35
CA VAL A 79 21.88 34.96 -1.93
C VAL A 79 20.65 35.84 -1.75
N LYS A 80 19.58 35.30 -1.17
CA LYS A 80 18.31 36.00 -0.98
C LYS A 80 17.80 35.85 0.45
N GLN A 81 17.35 36.95 1.05
CA GLN A 81 16.62 36.92 2.33
C GLN A 81 15.17 36.53 2.06
N LEU A 82 14.69 35.52 2.77
CA LEU A 82 13.33 34.99 2.67
C LEU A 82 12.75 34.80 4.08
N THR A 83 11.47 34.47 4.17
CA THR A 83 10.80 34.19 5.44
C THR A 83 10.44 32.72 5.52
N ALA A 84 10.80 32.05 6.60
CA ALA A 84 10.24 30.75 6.95
C ALA A 84 9.00 30.92 7.84
N CYS A 85 8.02 30.05 7.68
CA CYS A 85 6.76 30.06 8.39
C CYS A 85 6.58 28.77 9.17
N ALA A 86 6.15 28.87 10.43
CA ALA A 86 5.73 27.72 11.22
C ALA A 86 4.22 27.54 11.11
N ALA A 87 3.78 26.34 10.71
CA ALA A 87 2.37 25.99 10.70
C ALA A 87 1.91 25.56 12.09
N TRP A 88 0.73 26.04 12.51
CA TRP A 88 0.13 25.68 13.79
C TRP A 88 -1.40 25.58 13.68
N LYS A 89 -2.00 24.83 14.62
CA LYS A 89 -3.46 24.70 14.71
C LYS A 89 -3.99 25.61 15.81
N ILE A 90 -4.90 26.52 15.46
CA ILE A 90 -5.53 27.40 16.45
C ILE A 90 -6.65 26.62 17.13
N PHE A 91 -6.41 26.16 18.36
CA PHE A 91 -7.31 25.28 19.12
C PHE A 91 -8.73 25.83 19.32
N GLN A 92 -8.93 27.15 19.23
CA GLN A 92 -10.21 27.80 19.45
C GLN A 92 -11.09 27.93 18.20
N SER A 93 -10.51 27.85 16.99
CA SER A 93 -11.23 28.09 15.72
C SER A 93 -11.29 26.86 14.82
N GLY A 94 -10.46 25.85 15.07
CA GLY A 94 -10.33 24.69 14.17
C GLY A 94 -9.64 25.03 12.83
N SER A 95 -9.38 26.31 12.57
CA SER A 95 -8.61 26.81 11.44
C SER A 95 -7.11 26.52 11.60
N LYS A 96 -6.50 26.12 10.49
CA LYS A 96 -5.04 25.91 10.37
C LYS A 96 -4.43 27.24 9.92
N ASP A 97 -3.50 27.79 10.68
CA ASP A 97 -2.67 28.90 10.22
C ASP A 97 -1.32 28.35 9.77
N CYS A 98 -1.08 28.41 8.47
CA CYS A 98 0.14 27.94 7.82
C CYS A 98 1.36 28.84 8.12
N CYS A 99 1.17 30.05 8.65
CA CYS A 99 2.26 30.95 8.97
C CYS A 99 2.00 31.72 10.26
N MET A 100 1.79 30.98 11.36
CA MET A 100 1.57 31.58 12.67
C MET A 100 2.82 32.29 13.20
N PHE A 101 4.01 31.74 12.93
CA PHE A 101 5.29 32.36 13.29
C PHE A 101 6.15 32.56 12.05
N ARG A 102 6.79 33.73 11.96
CA ARG A 102 7.71 34.11 10.88
C ARG A 102 9.14 34.13 11.40
N ILE A 103 10.03 33.46 10.68
CA ILE A 103 11.45 33.32 11.03
C ILE A 103 12.27 33.78 9.83
N PRO A 104 13.17 34.77 9.97
CA PRO A 104 14.02 35.21 8.86
C PRO A 104 15.01 34.11 8.50
N VAL A 105 15.14 33.82 7.20
CA VAL A 105 16.08 32.82 6.68
C VAL A 105 16.78 33.38 5.45
N THR A 106 18.11 33.30 5.43
CA THR A 106 18.88 33.64 4.23
C THR A 106 19.14 32.38 3.43
N VAL A 107 18.81 32.37 2.14
CA VAL A 107 19.01 31.22 1.26
C VAL A 107 20.08 31.56 0.24
N ARG A 108 21.02 30.65 0.03
CA ARG A 108 22.03 30.74 -1.03
C ARG A 108 21.90 29.54 -1.95
N SER A 109 21.89 29.79 -3.26
CA SER A 109 21.98 28.74 -4.26
C SER A 109 23.45 28.38 -4.51
N CYS A 110 23.76 27.08 -4.44
CA CYS A 110 25.07 26.53 -4.77
C CYS A 110 25.09 25.85 -6.15
N GLY A 111 24.02 26.00 -6.94
CA GLY A 111 23.83 25.35 -8.24
C GLY A 111 22.90 24.15 -8.12
N ASP A 112 23.38 23.07 -7.51
CA ASP A 112 22.66 21.78 -7.38
C ASP A 112 21.99 21.59 -6.00
N PHE A 113 22.24 22.48 -5.06
CA PHE A 113 21.59 22.51 -3.75
C PHE A 113 21.50 23.92 -3.18
N TYR A 114 20.73 24.05 -2.10
CA TYR A 114 20.61 25.28 -1.33
C TYR A 114 21.25 25.11 0.04
N VAL A 115 21.83 26.19 0.53
CA VAL A 115 22.21 26.33 1.93
C VAL A 115 21.42 27.47 2.56
N TYR A 116 21.08 27.27 3.83
CA TYR A 116 20.17 28.13 4.58
C TYR A 116 20.88 28.65 5.81
N LEU A 117 20.92 29.97 5.98
CA LEU A 117 21.33 30.59 7.23
C LEU A 117 20.12 30.49 8.19
N LEU A 118 20.15 29.48 9.04
CA LEU A 118 19.08 29.18 10.00
C LEU A 118 19.40 29.82 11.36
N GLN A 119 18.34 30.06 12.11
CA GLN A 119 18.37 30.60 13.47
C GLN A 119 17.58 29.65 14.39
N PRO A 120 17.77 29.72 15.71
CA PRO A 120 16.93 28.97 16.65
C PRO A 120 15.45 29.33 16.49
N THR A 121 14.57 28.34 16.53
CA THR A 121 13.12 28.58 16.37
C THR A 121 12.49 29.17 17.65
N PRO A 122 11.42 29.99 17.54
CA PRO A 122 10.65 30.45 18.70
C PRO A 122 9.86 29.31 19.35
N GLY A 123 10.44 28.64 20.36
CA GLY A 123 9.86 27.44 20.93
C GLY A 123 10.11 26.18 20.10
N CYS A 124 9.46 25.08 20.47
CA CYS A 124 9.76 23.75 19.93
C CYS A 124 9.13 23.53 18.55
N MET A 125 9.84 23.96 17.51
CA MET A 125 9.47 23.84 16.10
C MET A 125 10.60 23.15 15.34
N GLY A 126 10.32 22.62 14.16
CA GLY A 126 11.30 21.89 13.37
C GLY A 126 11.35 22.36 11.93
N TYR A 127 12.54 22.69 11.44
CA TYR A 127 12.77 22.95 10.02
C TYR A 127 12.56 21.68 9.19
N CYS A 128 11.56 21.74 8.30
CA CYS A 128 11.24 20.69 7.37
C CYS A 128 12.25 20.62 6.22
N ALA A 129 12.38 19.43 5.68
CA ALA A 129 13.09 19.16 4.45
C ALA A 129 12.21 18.34 3.51
N GLN A 130 12.39 18.54 2.22
CA GLN A 130 11.88 17.68 1.16
C GLN A 130 13.02 17.37 0.20
N GLU A 131 13.04 16.16 -0.35
CA GLU A 131 14.07 15.77 -1.31
C GLU A 131 14.13 16.78 -2.47
N ASN A 132 15.35 17.06 -2.94
CA ASN A 132 15.55 17.93 -4.10
C ASN A 132 15.02 17.21 -5.35
N LEU A 133 13.73 17.36 -5.63
CA LEU A 133 13.20 17.13 -6.96
C LEU A 133 13.86 18.16 -7.89
N PRO A 134 14.54 17.74 -8.98
CA PRO A 134 15.25 18.66 -9.86
C PRO A 134 14.28 19.72 -10.36
N THR A 135 14.55 20.97 -9.98
CA THR A 135 13.76 22.13 -10.41
C THR A 135 14.22 22.46 -11.82
N MET A 136 13.60 21.85 -12.83
CA MET A 136 13.75 22.33 -14.21
C MET A 136 12.82 23.54 -14.39
N PRO A 137 13.29 24.65 -14.99
CA PRO A 137 12.44 25.79 -15.27
C PRO A 137 11.31 25.34 -16.18
N SER A 138 10.13 25.84 -15.89
CA SER A 138 8.87 25.63 -16.61
C SER A 138 9.01 25.88 -18.11
N PHE A 139 9.40 24.85 -18.86
CA PHE A 139 8.90 24.64 -20.21
C PHE A 139 7.88 23.51 -20.09
N LEU A 140 6.62 23.92 -19.95
CA LEU A 140 5.49 23.03 -20.11
C LEU A 140 5.50 22.56 -21.58
N CYS A 141 6.18 21.44 -21.88
CA CYS A 141 5.64 20.58 -22.93
C CYS A 141 4.27 20.10 -22.39
N GLY A 142 3.28 19.88 -23.27
CA GLY A 142 1.92 19.51 -22.87
C GLY A 142 1.89 18.27 -21.97
N PRO A 143 0.76 17.96 -21.33
CA PRO A 143 0.62 16.86 -20.36
C PRO A 143 1.12 15.47 -20.82
N ASP A 144 1.40 15.29 -22.12
CA ASP A 144 1.84 14.05 -22.75
C ASP A 144 3.27 14.04 -23.33
N GLU A 145 4.14 15.02 -23.04
CA GLU A 145 5.51 15.07 -23.60
C GLU A 145 6.64 15.33 -22.56
N VAL A 146 7.79 14.68 -22.75
CA VAL A 146 9.03 14.84 -21.95
C VAL A 146 10.20 15.28 -22.86
N ASN A 147 10.99 16.23 -22.38
CA ASN A 147 12.13 16.76 -23.11
C ASN A 147 13.33 15.81 -23.04
N ALA A 148 13.77 15.30 -24.20
CA ALA A 148 15.00 14.53 -24.34
C ALA A 148 15.99 15.32 -25.21
N GLY A 149 16.89 16.07 -24.56
CA GLY A 149 18.01 16.73 -25.23
C GLY A 149 17.65 17.97 -26.08
N GLY A 150 16.56 18.67 -25.76
CA GLY A 150 16.13 19.88 -26.49
C GLY A 150 15.07 19.63 -27.56
N LEU A 151 14.53 18.41 -27.65
CA LEU A 151 13.39 18.07 -28.49
C LEU A 151 12.29 17.52 -27.57
N CYS A 152 11.11 18.17 -27.51
CA CYS A 152 9.96 17.56 -26.83
C CYS A 152 9.65 16.26 -27.59
N LYS A 153 9.78 15.13 -26.91
CA LYS A 153 9.27 13.85 -27.38
C LYS A 153 8.09 13.52 -26.50
N SER A 154 7.03 12.96 -27.07
CA SER A 154 6.01 12.28 -26.29
C SER A 154 6.65 11.50 -25.15
N LYS A 155 6.12 11.67 -23.93
CA LYS A 155 6.44 10.83 -22.79
C LYS A 155 6.34 9.44 -23.37
N SER A 156 7.47 8.74 -23.49
CA SER A 156 7.37 7.30 -23.57
C SER A 156 6.81 6.95 -22.20
N LEU A 157 5.47 7.00 -22.10
CA LEU A 157 4.70 6.38 -21.06
C LEU A 157 5.34 5.01 -21.00
N THR A 158 6.15 4.76 -19.98
CA THR A 158 6.47 3.39 -19.63
C THR A 158 5.09 2.85 -19.34
N ALA A 159 4.50 2.22 -20.35
CA ALA A 159 3.12 1.84 -20.32
C ALA A 159 2.96 0.99 -19.06
N PRO A 160 1.85 1.16 -18.31
CA PRO A 160 1.58 0.27 -17.20
C PRO A 160 1.81 -1.16 -17.69
N PRO A 161 2.50 -2.01 -16.92
CA PRO A 161 2.75 -3.36 -17.36
C PRO A 161 1.40 -4.00 -17.69
N PRO A 162 1.32 -4.82 -18.75
CA PRO A 162 0.09 -5.47 -19.12
C PRO A 162 -0.43 -6.26 -17.91
N ALA A 163 -1.75 -6.24 -17.74
CA ALA A 163 -2.38 -7.03 -16.70
C ALA A 163 -2.05 -8.51 -16.94
N PRO A 164 -1.76 -9.29 -15.88
CA PRO A 164 -1.60 -10.73 -16.02
C PRO A 164 -2.93 -11.36 -16.47
N SER A 165 -2.87 -12.62 -16.90
CA SER A 165 -4.10 -13.37 -17.19
C SER A 165 -4.95 -13.51 -15.92
N VAL A 166 -6.26 -13.72 -16.11
CA VAL A 166 -7.18 -13.94 -14.99
C VAL A 166 -6.68 -15.11 -14.15
N PRO A 167 -6.37 -14.89 -12.85
CA PRO A 167 -5.79 -15.93 -12.03
C PRO A 167 -6.76 -17.09 -11.84
N VAL A 168 -6.20 -18.30 -11.83
CA VAL A 168 -6.92 -19.54 -11.56
C VAL A 168 -6.48 -20.07 -10.20
N ILE A 169 -7.45 -20.39 -9.35
CA ILE A 169 -7.20 -21.01 -8.05
C ILE A 169 -7.28 -22.53 -8.23
N VAL A 170 -6.22 -23.23 -7.82
CA VAL A 170 -6.14 -24.69 -7.82
C VAL A 170 -5.74 -25.16 -6.43
N SER A 171 -6.34 -26.24 -5.96
CA SER A 171 -5.97 -26.86 -4.69
C SER A 171 -4.83 -27.86 -4.90
N GLU A 172 -3.86 -27.85 -3.99
CA GLU A 172 -2.65 -28.67 -4.05
C GLU A 172 -2.27 -29.20 -2.68
N VAL A 173 -1.63 -30.38 -2.66
CA VAL A 173 -1.10 -30.98 -1.44
C VAL A 173 0.41 -30.95 -1.50
N LYS A 174 1.07 -30.45 -0.45
CA LYS A 174 2.51 -30.60 -0.25
C LYS A 174 2.73 -31.30 1.09
N GLY A 175 3.18 -32.56 1.05
CA GLY A 175 3.27 -33.41 2.23
C GLY A 175 1.87 -33.71 2.77
N HIS A 176 1.60 -33.37 4.04
CA HIS A 176 0.28 -33.49 4.67
C HIS A 176 -0.49 -32.17 4.73
N THR A 177 0.06 -31.10 4.15
CA THR A 177 -0.52 -29.77 4.21
C THR A 177 -1.21 -29.40 2.90
N MET A 178 -2.37 -28.80 3.05
CA MET A 178 -3.24 -28.34 1.98
C MET A 178 -2.96 -26.89 1.64
N TYR A 179 -2.76 -26.60 0.37
CA TYR A 179 -2.55 -25.24 -0.13
C TYR A 179 -3.53 -24.93 -1.26
N LEU A 180 -3.90 -23.66 -1.35
CA LEU A 180 -4.47 -23.12 -2.58
C LEU A 180 -3.36 -22.37 -3.31
N ARG A 181 -3.16 -22.73 -4.58
CA ARG A 181 -2.28 -22.02 -5.50
C ARG A 181 -3.12 -21.08 -6.35
N CYS A 182 -2.77 -19.81 -6.34
CA CYS A 182 -3.24 -18.86 -7.33
C CYS A 182 -2.18 -18.76 -8.42
N SER A 183 -2.54 -19.12 -9.66
CA SER A 183 -1.64 -19.09 -10.81
C SER A 183 -2.19 -18.22 -11.94
N PHE A 184 -1.31 -17.47 -12.58
CA PHE A 184 -1.61 -16.62 -13.73
C PHE A 184 -0.44 -16.66 -14.71
N ASP A 185 -0.68 -16.18 -15.92
CA ASP A 185 0.33 -16.06 -16.96
C ASP A 185 0.71 -14.59 -17.16
N SER A 186 1.97 -14.35 -17.53
CA SER A 186 2.45 -13.03 -17.92
C SER A 186 3.10 -13.12 -19.29
N SER A 187 2.65 -12.26 -20.20
CA SER A 187 3.20 -12.13 -21.55
C SER A 187 4.36 -11.13 -21.64
N SER A 188 4.78 -10.55 -20.51
CA SER A 188 5.82 -9.52 -20.47
C SER A 188 7.23 -10.08 -20.51
N SER A 189 8.05 -9.59 -21.43
CA SER A 189 9.50 -9.84 -21.51
C SER A 189 10.33 -8.91 -20.62
N SER A 190 9.68 -8.00 -19.87
CA SER A 190 10.31 -7.04 -18.97
C SER A 190 10.37 -7.56 -17.53
N SER A 191 11.30 -7.02 -16.74
CA SER A 191 11.43 -7.28 -15.31
C SER A 191 10.23 -6.73 -14.52
N VAL A 192 9.10 -7.45 -14.58
CA VAL A 192 7.87 -7.14 -13.85
C VAL A 192 7.78 -7.96 -12.57
N GLY A 193 7.28 -7.32 -11.51
CA GLY A 193 6.82 -7.99 -10.30
C GLY A 193 5.30 -8.08 -10.28
N PHE A 194 4.77 -8.91 -9.40
CA PHE A 194 3.34 -9.09 -9.19
C PHE A 194 3.00 -8.89 -7.72
N VAL A 195 1.85 -8.31 -7.46
CA VAL A 195 1.23 -8.35 -6.14
C VAL A 195 0.04 -9.27 -6.22
N VAL A 196 -0.04 -10.22 -5.29
CA VAL A 196 -1.12 -11.19 -5.18
C VAL A 196 -1.82 -11.00 -3.84
N ALA A 197 -3.13 -10.82 -3.88
CA ALA A 197 -3.96 -10.68 -2.70
C ALA A 197 -5.05 -11.76 -2.65
N TRP A 198 -5.15 -12.41 -1.50
CA TRP A 198 -6.17 -13.40 -1.19
C TRP A 198 -7.29 -12.75 -0.40
N SER A 199 -8.54 -13.02 -0.77
CA SER A 199 -9.70 -12.54 -0.03
C SER A 199 -10.76 -13.62 0.12
N ARG A 200 -11.54 -13.53 1.21
CA ARG A 200 -12.72 -14.38 1.44
C ARG A 200 -14.00 -13.57 1.36
N LEU A 201 -15.09 -14.20 0.95
CA LEU A 201 -16.42 -13.60 1.01
C LEU A 201 -17.02 -13.78 2.40
N SER A 202 -17.35 -12.68 3.07
CA SER A 202 -18.06 -12.66 4.33
C SER A 202 -19.54 -13.08 4.13
N PRO A 203 -20.24 -13.52 5.19
CA PRO A 203 -21.67 -13.81 5.13
C PRO A 203 -22.53 -12.63 4.65
N GLU A 204 -22.07 -11.40 4.91
CA GLU A 204 -22.71 -10.15 4.48
C GLU A 204 -22.38 -9.79 3.01
N GLY A 205 -21.64 -10.64 2.31
CA GLY A 205 -21.25 -10.47 0.91
C GLY A 205 -20.08 -9.49 0.71
N ARG A 206 -19.30 -9.18 1.75
CA ARG A 206 -18.12 -8.32 1.65
C ARG A 206 -16.86 -9.15 1.44
N LYS A 207 -15.91 -8.67 0.63
CA LYS A 207 -14.61 -9.33 0.50
C LYS A 207 -13.67 -8.85 1.60
N GLU A 208 -13.19 -9.78 2.41
CA GLU A 208 -12.21 -9.55 3.47
C GLU A 208 -10.84 -10.03 3.00
N GLU A 209 -9.84 -9.15 3.05
CA GLU A 209 -8.47 -9.52 2.70
C GLU A 209 -7.87 -10.44 3.77
N LEU A 210 -7.29 -11.54 3.32
CA LEU A 210 -6.62 -12.53 4.16
C LEU A 210 -5.10 -12.34 4.17
N ARG A 211 -4.53 -12.10 3.00
CA ARG A 211 -3.08 -11.97 2.81
C ARG A 211 -2.79 -11.23 1.50
N GLN A 212 -1.80 -10.35 1.53
CA GLN A 212 -1.23 -9.73 0.35
C GLN A 212 0.29 -9.90 0.34
N GLU A 213 0.85 -10.28 -0.81
CA GLU A 213 2.29 -10.45 -0.99
C GLU A 213 2.77 -9.94 -2.35
N ALA A 214 4.01 -9.48 -2.40
CA ALA A 214 4.70 -9.13 -3.65
C ALA A 214 5.67 -10.25 -4.04
N THR A 215 5.61 -10.69 -5.29
CA THR A 215 6.40 -11.81 -5.81
C THR A 215 6.82 -11.55 -7.25
N ILE A 216 7.94 -12.12 -7.67
CA ILE A 216 8.36 -12.16 -9.09
C ILE A 216 7.83 -13.42 -9.80
N HIS A 217 7.29 -14.36 -9.05
CA HIS A 217 6.72 -15.59 -9.59
C HIS A 217 5.27 -15.36 -10.03
N THR A 218 4.84 -16.07 -11.06
CA THR A 218 3.46 -16.01 -11.57
C THR A 218 2.49 -16.90 -10.78
N SER A 219 2.83 -17.18 -9.53
CA SER A 219 2.00 -17.96 -8.63
C SER A 219 2.26 -17.61 -7.16
N ALA A 220 1.20 -17.69 -6.35
CA ALA A 220 1.22 -17.52 -4.91
C ALA A 220 0.52 -18.69 -4.21
N LEU A 221 0.87 -18.96 -2.95
CA LEU A 221 0.30 -20.04 -2.15
C LEU A 221 -0.29 -19.49 -0.85
N ILE A 222 -1.47 -19.98 -0.49
CA ILE A 222 -2.06 -19.79 0.84
C ILE A 222 -2.39 -21.14 1.45
N GLU A 223 -2.08 -21.31 2.73
CA GLU A 223 -2.33 -22.55 3.47
C GLU A 223 -3.79 -22.63 3.93
N LEU A 224 -4.38 -23.81 3.81
CA LEU A 224 -5.68 -24.12 4.39
C LEU A 224 -5.48 -24.57 5.84
N ASP A 225 -5.26 -23.61 6.71
CA ASP A 225 -4.84 -23.79 8.12
C ASP A 225 -6.00 -23.78 9.12
N GLY A 226 -7.21 -23.41 8.70
CA GLY A 226 -8.38 -23.23 9.56
C GLY A 226 -8.42 -21.88 10.31
N PHE A 227 -7.36 -21.10 10.27
CA PHE A 227 -7.29 -19.77 10.89
C PHE A 227 -7.57 -18.68 9.85
N ASN A 228 -6.74 -18.63 8.80
CA ASN A 228 -6.85 -17.71 7.68
C ASN A 228 -7.84 -18.23 6.64
N LEU A 229 -7.81 -19.54 6.37
CA LEU A 229 -8.66 -20.17 5.36
C LEU A 229 -9.31 -21.43 5.89
N ARG A 230 -10.65 -21.48 5.83
CA ARG A 230 -11.48 -22.55 6.40
C ARG A 230 -12.24 -23.30 5.32
N LEU A 231 -12.56 -24.56 5.61
CA LEU A 231 -13.51 -25.31 4.80
C LEU A 231 -14.88 -24.61 4.83
N GLY A 232 -15.48 -24.44 3.66
CA GLY A 232 -16.72 -23.69 3.46
C GLY A 232 -16.51 -22.26 2.96
N ASP A 233 -15.27 -21.73 3.01
CA ASP A 233 -14.99 -20.38 2.54
C ASP A 233 -15.13 -20.27 1.01
N ARG A 234 -15.56 -19.09 0.57
CA ARG A 234 -15.57 -18.67 -0.83
C ARG A 234 -14.43 -17.68 -1.05
N ILE A 235 -13.44 -18.10 -1.82
CA ILE A 235 -12.13 -17.46 -1.93
C ILE A 235 -11.97 -16.81 -3.30
N TYR A 236 -11.31 -15.66 -3.32
CA TYR A 236 -10.92 -14.93 -4.52
C TYR A 236 -9.43 -14.62 -4.43
N CYS A 237 -8.75 -14.69 -5.58
CA CYS A 237 -7.39 -14.26 -5.73
C CYS A 237 -7.36 -13.08 -6.71
N SER A 238 -6.80 -11.94 -6.30
CA SER A 238 -6.52 -10.83 -7.18
C SER A 238 -5.03 -10.69 -7.41
N SER A 239 -4.65 -10.31 -8.63
CA SER A 239 -3.27 -10.06 -8.99
C SER A 239 -3.14 -8.83 -9.86
N PHE A 240 -2.06 -8.07 -9.69
CA PHE A 240 -1.68 -6.99 -10.58
C PHE A 240 -0.16 -6.95 -10.75
N SER A 241 0.28 -6.51 -11.93
CA SER A 241 1.70 -6.37 -12.25
C SER A 241 2.22 -4.98 -11.87
N PHE A 242 3.52 -4.87 -11.60
CA PHE A 242 4.24 -3.61 -11.42
C PHE A 242 5.64 -3.71 -12.03
N LEU A 243 6.26 -2.58 -12.35
CA LEU A 243 7.63 -2.56 -12.89
C LEU A 243 8.64 -2.64 -11.74
N LEU A 244 9.61 -3.57 -11.79
CA LEU A 244 10.62 -3.71 -10.72
C LEU A 244 11.47 -2.45 -10.54
N GLU A 245 11.73 -1.72 -11.62
CA GLU A 245 12.47 -0.44 -11.59
C GLU A 245 11.63 0.72 -11.03
N SER A 246 10.30 0.62 -11.08
CA SER A 246 9.37 1.67 -10.64
C SER A 246 8.09 1.05 -10.06
N PRO A 247 8.11 0.62 -8.79
CA PRO A 247 6.98 -0.07 -8.14
C PRO A 247 5.68 0.76 -8.04
N ASP A 248 5.79 2.07 -8.20
CA ASP A 248 4.65 3.00 -8.20
C ASP A 248 3.80 2.90 -9.48
N ILE A 249 4.38 2.38 -10.58
CA ILE A 249 3.67 2.15 -11.84
C ILE A 249 3.04 0.76 -11.80
N ARG A 250 1.72 0.72 -11.57
CA ARG A 250 0.94 -0.50 -11.40
C ARG A 250 0.05 -0.74 -12.61
N GLY A 251 -0.03 -2.01 -13.03
CA GLY A 251 -0.98 -2.50 -14.02
C GLY A 251 -2.39 -2.60 -13.44
N ALA A 252 -3.35 -2.88 -14.32
CA ALA A 252 -4.74 -3.10 -13.89
C ALA A 252 -4.87 -4.40 -13.07
N PRO A 253 -5.63 -4.39 -11.97
CA PRO A 253 -5.90 -5.60 -11.21
C PRO A 253 -6.85 -6.53 -11.95
N VAL A 254 -6.55 -7.81 -11.90
CA VAL A 254 -7.41 -8.90 -12.38
C VAL A 254 -7.73 -9.83 -11.22
N GLU A 255 -8.94 -10.38 -11.24
CA GLU A 255 -9.46 -11.20 -10.15
C GLU A 255 -9.97 -12.54 -10.67
N SER A 256 -9.74 -13.59 -9.89
CA SER A 256 -10.20 -14.94 -10.19
C SER A 256 -11.72 -15.06 -10.13
N GLN A 257 -12.24 -16.15 -10.70
CA GLN A 257 -13.57 -16.60 -10.36
C GLN A 257 -13.64 -17.05 -8.89
N GLU A 258 -14.86 -17.11 -8.33
CA GLU A 258 -15.10 -17.64 -7.00
C GLU A 258 -14.61 -19.09 -6.90
N PHE A 259 -13.73 -19.35 -5.93
CA PHE A 259 -13.33 -20.70 -5.57
C PHE A 259 -13.95 -21.09 -4.23
N PHE A 260 -14.85 -22.06 -4.24
CA PHE A 260 -15.35 -22.65 -3.00
C PHE A 260 -14.32 -23.63 -2.45
N ALA A 261 -13.83 -23.45 -1.23
CA ALA A 261 -12.89 -24.36 -0.59
C ALA A 261 -13.62 -25.37 0.31
N GLY A 262 -13.99 -26.54 -0.21
CA GLY A 262 -14.68 -27.55 0.59
C GLY A 262 -15.40 -28.62 -0.21
N ILE A 263 -16.36 -29.26 0.45
CA ILE A 263 -17.19 -30.32 -0.12
C ILE A 263 -18.62 -29.78 -0.29
N LYS A 264 -19.15 -29.86 -1.51
CA LYS A 264 -20.46 -29.30 -1.85
C LYS A 264 -21.35 -30.35 -2.50
N LEU A 265 -22.65 -30.29 -2.20
CA LEU A 265 -23.68 -31.07 -2.88
C LEU A 265 -24.17 -30.33 -4.14
N LYS A 266 -24.21 -31.01 -5.28
CA LYS A 266 -24.74 -30.52 -6.55
C LYS A 266 -25.89 -31.43 -7.04
N PRO A 267 -27.08 -30.88 -7.38
CA PRO A 267 -27.46 -29.51 -7.15
C PRO A 267 -27.59 -29.25 -5.63
N GLU A 268 -27.53 -27.98 -5.23
CA GLU A 268 -27.70 -27.53 -3.85
C GLU A 268 -29.19 -27.61 -3.43
N VAL A 269 -29.83 -28.76 -3.73
CA VAL A 269 -31.28 -28.94 -3.70
C VAL A 269 -31.76 -28.91 -2.25
N SER A 270 -32.51 -27.87 -1.91
CA SER A 270 -33.21 -27.75 -0.63
C SER A 270 -34.53 -28.52 -0.58
N ARG A 271 -35.08 -28.95 -1.73
CA ARG A 271 -36.38 -29.65 -1.81
C ARG A 271 -36.37 -30.77 -2.84
N VAL A 272 -36.44 -32.00 -2.36
CA VAL A 272 -36.69 -33.19 -3.18
C VAL A 272 -38.19 -33.48 -3.13
N SER A 273 -38.82 -33.60 -4.30
CA SER A 273 -40.25 -33.91 -4.38
C SER A 273 -40.49 -35.42 -4.36
N GLU A 274 -41.42 -35.88 -3.53
CA GLU A 274 -41.84 -37.30 -3.44
C GLU A 274 -42.80 -37.68 -4.58
N ASN A 275 -42.44 -37.35 -5.82
CA ASN A 275 -43.27 -37.54 -7.02
C ASN A 275 -42.95 -38.84 -7.78
N GLY A 276 -42.23 -39.77 -7.15
CA GLY A 276 -41.77 -41.02 -7.77
C GLY A 276 -40.64 -40.85 -8.79
N ARG A 277 -40.11 -39.65 -9.03
CA ARG A 277 -38.94 -39.43 -9.89
C ARG A 277 -37.64 -39.67 -9.12
N ARG A 278 -36.68 -40.33 -9.78
CA ARG A 278 -35.32 -40.47 -9.24
C ARG A 278 -34.59 -39.12 -9.28
N HIS A 279 -34.03 -38.71 -8.15
CA HIS A 279 -33.19 -37.53 -8.04
C HIS A 279 -31.73 -37.95 -7.86
N ARG A 280 -30.81 -37.32 -8.59
CA ARG A 280 -29.36 -37.60 -8.52
C ARG A 280 -28.69 -36.47 -7.75
N LEU A 281 -28.04 -36.80 -6.64
CA LEU A 281 -27.23 -35.88 -5.85
C LEU A 281 -25.75 -36.22 -6.08
N LEU A 282 -24.94 -35.22 -6.42
CA LEU A 282 -23.50 -35.35 -6.63
C LEU A 282 -22.78 -34.66 -5.46
N VAL A 283 -21.89 -35.36 -4.77
CA VAL A 283 -20.98 -34.75 -3.80
C VAL A 283 -19.68 -34.46 -4.52
N GLU A 284 -19.26 -33.20 -4.54
CA GLU A 284 -18.03 -32.75 -5.19
C GLU A 284 -17.12 -32.09 -4.16
N SER A 285 -15.85 -32.50 -4.14
CA SER A 285 -14.82 -31.88 -3.31
C SER A 285 -13.93 -31.02 -4.18
N SER A 286 -13.76 -29.75 -3.84
CA SER A 286 -12.83 -28.84 -4.52
C SER A 286 -11.43 -28.84 -3.91
N VAL A 287 -11.29 -29.43 -2.73
CA VAL A 287 -10.02 -29.56 -2.01
C VAL A 287 -9.72 -31.05 -1.78
N PRO A 288 -8.48 -31.52 -2.01
CA PRO A 288 -8.09 -32.86 -1.60
C PRO A 288 -8.29 -33.09 -0.10
N VAL A 289 -8.54 -34.34 0.27
CA VAL A 289 -8.67 -34.77 1.67
C VAL A 289 -7.43 -35.60 2.01
N PRO A 290 -6.41 -35.02 2.66
CA PRO A 290 -5.19 -35.75 2.98
C PRO A 290 -5.52 -36.82 4.03
N CYS A 291 -5.08 -38.05 3.77
CA CYS A 291 -5.14 -39.13 4.76
C CYS A 291 -3.90 -39.01 5.66
N PRO A 292 -4.04 -39.18 6.99
CA PRO A 292 -2.88 -39.16 7.88
C PRO A 292 -1.98 -40.37 7.61
N ASP A 293 -0.74 -40.15 7.17
CA ASP A 293 0.23 -41.26 7.03
C ASP A 293 0.88 -41.56 8.37
N GLY A 294 0.62 -42.77 8.88
CA GLY A 294 1.17 -43.27 10.14
C GLY A 294 0.74 -44.69 10.51
N SER A 295 -0.13 -45.35 9.76
CA SER A 295 -0.44 -46.77 9.95
C SER A 295 -0.35 -47.51 8.63
N PHE A 296 0.84 -48.02 8.33
CA PHE A 296 1.05 -49.11 7.36
C PHE A 296 0.48 -50.43 7.93
N SER A 297 -0.81 -50.42 8.29
CA SER A 297 -1.62 -51.62 8.40
C SER A 297 -2.59 -51.57 7.22
N SER A 298 -2.37 -52.46 6.27
CA SER A 298 -3.04 -52.59 4.98
C SER A 298 -4.51 -53.01 5.08
N ALA A 299 -5.32 -52.37 5.93
CA ALA A 299 -6.71 -52.75 6.16
C ALA A 299 -7.71 -51.61 6.43
N GLU A 300 -7.29 -50.40 6.82
CA GLU A 300 -8.25 -49.30 7.07
C GLU A 300 -8.34 -48.38 5.86
N LYS A 301 -9.48 -48.44 5.16
CA LYS A 301 -9.80 -47.51 4.08
C LYS A 301 -9.87 -46.10 4.68
N CYS A 302 -9.20 -45.14 4.05
CA CYS A 302 -9.42 -43.72 4.34
C CYS A 302 -10.85 -43.35 3.91
N VAL A 303 -11.77 -43.25 4.89
CA VAL A 303 -13.20 -43.02 4.64
C VAL A 303 -13.59 -41.66 5.20
N LEU A 304 -14.22 -40.85 4.34
CA LEU A 304 -14.92 -39.64 4.76
C LEU A 304 -16.41 -39.98 4.96
N SER A 305 -16.88 -39.93 6.20
CA SER A 305 -18.28 -40.16 6.54
C SER A 305 -19.11 -38.88 6.35
N LEU A 306 -20.08 -38.93 5.45
CA LEU A 306 -21.03 -37.84 5.21
C LEU A 306 -22.40 -38.21 5.80
N GLN A 307 -22.88 -37.43 6.76
CA GLN A 307 -24.24 -37.58 7.28
C GLN A 307 -25.21 -36.73 6.45
N LEU A 308 -26.23 -37.37 5.88
CA LEU A 308 -27.34 -36.67 5.22
C LEU A 308 -28.55 -36.64 6.17
N SER A 309 -29.10 -35.45 6.38
CA SER A 309 -30.37 -35.25 7.09
C SER A 309 -31.44 -34.77 6.13
N THR A 310 -32.69 -35.20 6.36
CA THR A 310 -33.85 -34.82 5.56
C THR A 310 -34.96 -34.34 6.48
N SER A 311 -35.58 -33.20 6.18
CA SER A 311 -36.77 -32.70 6.88
C SER A 311 -37.95 -32.67 5.92
N SER A 312 -39.05 -33.35 6.26
CA SER A 312 -40.30 -33.31 5.48
C SER A 312 -41.17 -32.15 5.94
N GLU A 313 -41.62 -31.29 5.01
CA GLU A 313 -42.68 -30.30 5.27
C GLU A 313 -44.05 -31.01 5.31
N GLY A 314 -44.33 -31.73 6.40
CA GLY A 314 -45.56 -32.49 6.62
C GLY A 314 -46.25 -32.12 7.94
N LYS A 315 -47.14 -31.13 7.88
CA LYS A 315 -48.19 -30.73 8.87
C LYS A 315 -48.11 -31.28 10.31
N ASP A 316 -47.52 -30.50 11.21
CA ASP A 316 -47.97 -30.46 12.62
C ASP A 316 -49.15 -29.50 12.76
N GLN A 317 -50.35 -29.99 12.46
CA GLN A 317 -51.59 -29.37 12.90
C GLN A 317 -52.69 -30.43 13.01
N LYS A 318 -52.64 -31.22 14.09
CA LYS A 318 -53.82 -31.75 14.79
C LYS A 318 -53.43 -32.46 16.08
N ASN A 319 -53.60 -31.79 17.21
CA ASN A 319 -54.69 -32.10 18.16
C ASN A 319 -54.86 -30.95 19.15
#